data_AF-D5BI76-F1
#
_entry.id   AF-D5BI76-F1
#
_cell.length_a   1.000
_cell.length_b   1.000
_cell.length_c   1.000
_cell.angle_alpha   90.00
_cell.angle_beta   90.00
_cell.angle_gamma   90.00
#
_symmetry.space_group_name_H-M   'P 1'
#
loop_
_entity.id
_entity.type
_entity.pdbx_description
1 polymer ?
#
loop_
_entity_poly.entity_id
_entity_poly.type
_entity_poly.pdbx_seq_one_letter_code
_entity_poly.pdbx_strand_id
1 'polypeptide(L)'
;MGGALICWLANPFIFLSWIVIKKFPVLSWILSGIALSTGLLFMTFDRIIINEAGHYSPITGYASGYWIWIISIAIIFLWNSYKLLYKRFGILKK
;
A
#
# COMPACT_ATOMS: atom_id res chain seq x y z
N MET A 1 14.12 7.38 -15.49
CA MET A 1 13.64 8.27 -14.40
C MET A 1 13.75 7.50 -13.09
N GLY A 2 14.44 8.05 -12.07
CA GLY A 2 14.67 7.42 -10.76
C GLY A 2 13.50 7.57 -9.79
N GLY A 3 12.29 7.18 -10.22
CA GLY A 3 11.05 7.45 -9.47
C GLY A 3 10.66 6.41 -8.42
N ALA A 4 11.42 5.31 -8.27
CA ALA A 4 11.09 4.20 -7.37
C ALA A 4 10.94 4.63 -5.89
N LEU A 5 11.52 5.77 -5.48
CA LEU A 5 11.32 6.33 -4.14
C LEU A 5 9.86 6.71 -3.86
N ILE A 6 9.07 7.07 -4.88
CA ILE A 6 7.65 7.39 -4.67
C ILE A 6 6.86 6.18 -4.16
N CYS A 7 7.30 4.96 -4.51
CA CYS A 7 6.70 3.71 -4.04
C CYS A 7 6.80 3.55 -2.52
N TRP A 8 7.80 4.18 -1.88
CA TRP A 8 7.94 4.16 -0.43
C TRP A 8 6.84 4.95 0.28
N LEU A 9 6.11 5.84 -0.41
CA LEU A 9 4.94 6.52 0.17
C LEU A 9 3.82 5.53 0.54
N ALA A 10 3.84 4.31 0.01
CA ALA A 10 2.94 3.25 0.44
C ALA A 10 3.02 2.99 1.95
N ASN A 11 4.19 3.17 2.58
CA ASN A 11 4.40 2.95 4.01
C ASN A 11 3.65 4.00 4.89
N PRO A 12 3.82 5.32 4.69
CA PRO A 12 2.96 6.31 5.34
C PRO A 12 1.47 6.09 5.11
N PHE A 13 1.05 5.75 3.88
CA PHE A 13 -0.37 5.56 3.58
C PHE A 13 -0.96 4.34 4.31
N ILE A 14 -0.27 3.19 4.32
CA ILE A 14 -0.76 2.01 5.05
C ILE A 14 -0.77 2.25 6.56
N PHE A 15 0.24 2.94 7.11
CA PHE A 15 0.29 3.30 8.53
C PHE A 15 -0.87 4.23 8.92
N LEU A 16 -1.11 5.28 8.14
CA LEU A 16 -2.26 6.17 8.36
C LEU A 16 -3.59 5.43 8.24
N SER A 17 -3.68 4.46 7.33
CA SER A 17 -4.89 3.64 7.18
C SER A 17 -5.24 2.89 8.48
N TRP A 18 -4.24 2.42 9.23
CA TRP A 18 -4.43 1.72 10.51
C TRP A 18 -4.95 2.66 11.60
N ILE A 19 -4.39 3.86 11.69
CA ILE A 19 -4.79 4.86 12.69
C ILE A 19 -6.27 5.22 12.51
N VAL A 20 -6.71 5.41 11.27
CA VAL A 20 -8.07 5.89 10.99
C VAL A 20 -9.12 4.78 10.82
N ILE A 21 -8.72 3.49 10.86
CA ILE A 21 -9.59 2.34 10.54
C ILE A 21 -10.90 2.25 11.35
N LYS A 22 -10.89 2.71 12.60
CA LYS A 22 -12.05 2.68 13.50
C LYS A 22 -12.96 3.89 13.29
N LYS A 23 -12.38 5.10 13.25
CA LYS A 23 -13.11 6.37 13.25
C LYS A 23 -13.57 6.80 11.86
N PHE A 24 -12.75 6.55 10.83
CA PHE A 24 -13.01 6.97 9.46
C PHE A 24 -12.80 5.80 8.48
N PRO A 25 -13.75 4.85 8.39
CA PRO A 25 -13.56 3.62 7.62
C PRO A 25 -13.41 3.87 6.10
N VAL A 26 -14.09 4.88 5.56
CA VAL A 26 -13.95 5.26 4.15
C VAL A 26 -12.55 5.82 3.88
N LEU A 27 -12.04 6.69 4.76
CA LEU A 27 -10.68 7.23 4.64
C LEU A 27 -9.62 6.12 4.75
N SER A 28 -9.80 5.18 5.69
CA SER A 28 -8.92 4.01 5.82
C SER A 28 -8.88 3.19 4.55
N TRP A 29 -10.04 2.95 3.93
CA TRP A 29 -10.14 2.23 2.65
C TRP A 29 -9.39 2.95 1.52
N ILE A 30 -9.62 4.26 1.36
CA ILE A 30 -8.92 5.09 0.35
C ILE A 30 -7.40 5.02 0.58
N LEU A 31 -6.93 5.23 1.80
CA LEU A 31 -5.50 5.21 2.13
C LEU A 31 -4.87 3.84 1.85
N SER A 32 -5.53 2.75 2.23
CA SER A 32 -5.06 1.39 1.92
C SER A 32 -5.05 1.10 0.41
N GLY A 33 -5.99 1.66 -0.36
CA GLY A 33 -6.02 1.55 -1.82
C GLY A 33 -4.87 2.33 -2.48
N ILE A 34 -4.61 3.56 -2.02
CA ILE A 34 -3.46 4.36 -2.48
C ILE A 34 -2.15 3.64 -2.15
N ALA A 35 -2.02 3.08 -0.93
CA ALA A 35 -0.85 2.30 -0.55
C ALA A 35 -0.63 1.11 -1.49
N LEU A 36 -1.69 0.35 -1.80
CA LEU A 36 -1.62 -0.81 -2.68
C LEU A 36 -1.20 -0.41 -4.09
N SER A 37 -1.84 0.60 -4.67
CA SER A 37 -1.50 1.12 -6.00
C SER A 37 -0.05 1.62 -6.07
N THR A 38 0.42 2.30 -5.03
CA THR A 38 1.79 2.85 -4.97
C THR A 38 2.84 1.74 -4.80
N GLY A 39 2.50 0.68 -4.06
CA GLY A 39 3.35 -0.53 -3.98
C GLY A 39 3.43 -1.29 -5.30
N LEU A 40 2.31 -1.43 -6.02
CA LEU A 40 2.27 -2.05 -7.34
C LEU A 40 2.97 -1.20 -8.41
N LEU A 41 2.95 0.13 -8.27
CA LEU A 41 3.70 1.04 -9.14
C LEU A 41 5.20 0.75 -9.14
N PHE A 42 5.74 0.12 -8.09
CA PHE A 42 7.14 -0.32 -8.07
C PHE A 42 7.49 -1.23 -9.25
N MET A 43 6.51 -2.00 -9.74
CA MET A 43 6.71 -2.92 -10.87
C MET A 43 6.92 -2.22 -12.21
N THR A 44 6.61 -0.92 -12.31
CA THR A 44 6.80 -0.15 -13.56
C THR A 44 8.14 0.58 -13.63
N PHE A 45 9.00 0.43 -12.62
CA PHE A 45 10.33 1.04 -12.60
C PHE A 45 11.40 0.02 -12.98
N ASP A 46 12.38 0.46 -13.78
CA ASP A 46 13.50 -0.38 -14.22
C ASP A 46 14.74 -0.22 -13.33
N ARG A 47 14.80 0.85 -12.52
CA ARG A 47 15.97 1.20 -11.71
C ARG A 47 15.59 1.69 -10.33
N ILE A 48 16.38 1.31 -9.33
CA ILE A 48 16.25 1.72 -7.93
C ILE A 48 17.52 2.42 -7.45
N ILE A 49 17.37 3.42 -6.58
CA ILE A 49 18.49 4.07 -5.91
C ILE A 49 19.09 3.10 -4.88
N ILE A 50 20.42 2.91 -4.92
CA ILE A 50 21.12 1.95 -4.04
C ILE A 50 21.92 2.62 -2.93
N ASN A 51 22.11 3.95 -3.00
CA ASN A 51 22.78 4.71 -1.95
C ASN A 51 22.37 6.20 -1.98
N GLU A 52 22.75 6.91 -0.92
CA GLU A 52 22.46 8.32 -0.71
C GLU A 52 23.25 9.23 -1.65
N ALA A 53 24.32 8.71 -2.26
CA ALA A 53 25.10 9.41 -3.29
C ALA A 53 24.41 9.45 -4.68
N GLY A 54 23.19 8.89 -4.79
CA GLY A 54 22.40 8.97 -6.02
C GLY A 54 22.75 7.91 -7.07
N HIS A 55 23.44 6.83 -6.69
CA HIS A 55 23.69 5.72 -7.60
C HIS A 55 22.45 4.87 -7.78
N TYR A 56 22.21 4.44 -9.03
CA TYR A 56 21.07 3.60 -9.40
C TYR A 56 21.55 2.24 -9.90
N SER A 57 20.84 1.19 -9.54
CA SER A 57 21.04 -0.16 -10.05
C SER A 57 19.78 -0.65 -10.79
N PRO A 58 19.91 -1.46 -11.86
CA PRO A 58 18.75 -2.11 -12.48
C PRO A 58 18.04 -3.05 -11.51
N ILE A 59 16.71 -3.10 -11.59
CA ILE A 59 15.89 -4.06 -10.85
C ILE A 59 15.93 -5.39 -11.63
N THR A 60 16.70 -6.35 -11.11
CA THR A 60 16.88 -7.66 -11.77
C THR A 60 15.87 -8.72 -11.32
N GLY A 61 15.03 -8.40 -10.33
CA GLY A 61 13.97 -9.27 -9.84
C GLY A 61 13.33 -8.76 -8.55
N TYR A 62 12.21 -9.38 -8.17
CA TYR A 62 11.48 -9.07 -6.93
C TYR A 62 11.67 -10.19 -5.92
N ALA A 63 12.33 -9.89 -4.80
CA ALA A 63 12.52 -10.84 -3.72
C ALA A 63 11.18 -11.16 -3.01
N SER A 64 11.14 -12.26 -2.27
CA SER A 64 9.97 -12.66 -1.47
C SER A 64 9.46 -11.56 -0.54
N GLY A 65 10.36 -10.74 0.02
CA GLY A 65 10.01 -9.60 0.87
C GLY A 65 9.10 -8.58 0.17
N TYR A 66 9.29 -8.33 -1.12
CA TYR A 66 8.42 -7.44 -1.90
C TYR A 66 6.99 -7.99 -1.97
N TRP A 67 6.85 -9.29 -2.23
CA TRP A 67 5.55 -9.95 -2.31
C TRP A 67 4.84 -9.99 -0.96
N ILE A 68 5.57 -10.29 0.13
CA ILE A 68 5.03 -10.25 1.50
C ILE A 68 4.52 -8.84 1.82
N TRP A 69 5.27 -7.80 1.44
CA TRP A 69 4.87 -6.42 1.64
C TRP A 69 3.59 -6.07 0.87
N ILE A 70 3.49 -6.40 -0.42
CA ILE A 70 2.28 -6.19 -1.23
C ILE A 70 1.07 -6.96 -0.67
N ILE A 71 1.25 -8.23 -0.31
CA ILE A 71 0.18 -9.06 0.26
C ILE A 71 -0.33 -8.46 1.57
N SER A 72 0.57 -7.95 2.43
CA SER A 72 0.16 -7.32 3.69
C SER A 72 -0.77 -6.11 3.44
N ILE A 73 -0.42 -5.26 2.47
CA ILE A 73 -1.23 -4.10 2.08
C ILE A 73 -2.57 -4.56 1.48
N ALA A 74 -2.55 -5.59 0.63
CA ALA A 74 -3.75 -6.16 0.01
C ALA A 74 -4.74 -6.70 1.05
N ILE A 75 -4.26 -7.40 2.08
CA ILE A 75 -5.11 -7.92 3.17
C ILE A 75 -5.85 -6.78 3.87
N ILE A 76 -5.17 -5.68 4.18
CA ILE A 76 -5.78 -4.52 4.84
C ILE A 76 -6.81 -3.86 3.94
N PHE A 77 -6.50 -3.70 2.65
CA PHE A 77 -7.45 -3.14 1.68
C PHE A 77 -8.71 -4.01 1.54
N LEU A 78 -8.56 -5.34 1.46
CA LEU A 78 -9.68 -6.28 1.40
C LEU A 78 -10.51 -6.26 2.68
N TRP A 79 -9.87 -6.21 3.85
CA TRP A 79 -10.56 -6.10 5.12
C TRP A 79 -11.38 -4.80 5.23
N ASN A 80 -10.79 -3.68 4.82
CA ASN A 80 -11.48 -2.39 4.79
C ASN A 80 -12.65 -2.40 3.80
N SER A 81 -12.49 -3.03 2.63
CA SER A 81 -13.55 -3.21 1.65
C SER A 81 -14.70 -4.03 2.22
N TYR A 82 -14.39 -5.18 2.83
CA TYR A 82 -15.34 -6.05 3.50
C TYR A 82 -16.11 -5.29 4.59
N LYS A 83 -15.42 -4.56 5.47
CA LYS A 83 -16.03 -3.77 6.54
C LYS A 83 -17.00 -2.71 6.02
N LEU A 84 -16.64 -2.02 4.93
CA LEU A 84 -17.50 -1.03 4.30
C LEU A 84 -18.74 -1.65 3.67
N LEU A 85 -18.58 -2.78 2.96
CA LEU A 85 -19.69 -3.53 2.39
C LEU A 85 -20.63 -4.05 3.49
N TYR A 86 -20.08 -4.65 4.55
CA TYR A 86 -20.87 -5.13 5.69
C TYR A 86 -21.64 -4.02 6.41
N LYS A 87 -21.03 -2.84 6.57
CA LYS A 87 -21.72 -1.67 7.13
C LYS A 87 -22.84 -1.18 6.21
N ARG A 88 -22.62 -1.20 4.89
CA ARG A 88 -23.61 -0.80 3.87
C ARG A 88 -24.82 -1.74 3.86
N PHE A 89 -24.62 -3.05 4.08
CA PHE A 89 -25.70 -4.05 4.15
C PHE A 89 -26.37 -4.16 5.53
N GLY A 90 -26.06 -3.27 6.49
CA GLY A 90 -26.87 -3.08 7.70
C GLY A 90 -26.74 -4.14 8.80
N ILE A 91 -25.75 -5.03 8.73
CA ILE A 91 -25.59 -6.15 9.70
C ILE A 91 -25.00 -5.68 11.05
N LEU A 92 -24.39 -4.49 11.09
CA LEU A 92 -23.97 -3.81 12.33
C LEU A 92 -25.02 -2.77 12.75
N LYS A 93 -26.21 -3.23 13.16
CA LYS A 93 -27.00 -2.52 14.18
C LYS A 93 -26.68 -3.15 15.52
N LYS A 94 -25.67 -2.61 16.22
CA LYS A 94 -25.51 -2.80 17.65
C LYS A 94 -25.00 -1.52 18.27
#